data_AF-A0A135UJ84-F1
#
_entry.id   AF-A0A135UJ84-F1
#
_cell.length_a   1.000
_cell.length_b   1.000
_cell.length_c   1.000
_cell.angle_alpha   90.00
_cell.angle_beta   90.00
_cell.angle_gamma   90.00
#
_symmetry.space_group_name_H-M   'P 1'
#
loop_
_entity.id
_entity.type
_entity.pdbx_description
1 polymer ?
#
loop_
_entity_poly.entity_id
_entity_poly.type
_entity_poly.pdbx_seq_one_letter_code
_entity_poly.pdbx_strand_id
1 'polypeptide(L)'
;RRYEDEICGASSFVGITRATSPLTTDCLLLADEAAKERYVWYVRGFTDNTTILGIRTHGTCNFGIRPPYADALPTIKTGWYVGGVDVAEVVRTAVRDYNVSGQTGASGMMHCWANRANHVDVQWAIYGSGEQGEAGYFWAPPVPVKSGAAGRGGVVSTGVNTGVVVFWLLLFWYIVN
;
A
#
# COMPACT_ATOMS: atom_id res chain seq x y z
N ARG A 1 12.97 -4.86 20.22
CA ARG A 1 12.43 -5.15 18.88
C ARG A 1 12.69 -6.63 18.60
N ARG A 2 11.67 -7.51 18.67
CA ARG A 2 11.83 -8.84 18.08
C ARG A 2 11.75 -8.62 16.57
N TYR A 3 12.63 -9.29 15.83
CA TYR A 3 12.65 -9.24 14.37
C TYR A 3 11.33 -9.72 13.73
N GLU A 4 10.37 -10.19 14.52
CA GLU A 4 9.14 -10.83 14.06
C GLU A 4 7.98 -9.84 13.88
N ASP A 5 8.06 -8.64 14.46
CA ASP A 5 6.88 -7.76 14.57
C ASP A 5 6.85 -6.64 13.53
N GLU A 6 8.00 -6.01 13.29
CA GLU A 6 8.19 -4.80 12.47
C GLU A 6 9.50 -5.00 11.68
N ILE A 7 9.35 -5.47 10.45
CA ILE A 7 10.47 -5.79 9.55
C ILE A 7 10.57 -4.79 8.41
N CYS A 8 9.69 -3.80 8.34
CA CYS A 8 9.71 -2.78 7.32
C CYS A 8 10.05 -1.41 7.92
N GLY A 9 10.64 -0.56 7.08
CA GLY A 9 10.83 0.84 7.38
C GLY A 9 9.56 1.65 7.12
N ALA A 10 9.72 2.97 7.08
CA ALA A 10 8.63 3.87 6.72
C ALA A 10 8.07 3.52 5.33
N SER A 11 6.78 3.77 5.16
CA SER A 11 6.09 3.61 3.88
C SER A 11 5.91 4.95 3.17
N SER A 12 6.00 4.95 1.85
CA SER A 12 5.36 5.97 1.02
C SER A 12 3.86 5.69 0.91
N PHE A 13 3.08 6.68 0.47
CA PHE A 13 1.64 6.53 0.34
C PHE A 13 1.10 7.30 -0.87
N VAL A 14 0.06 6.73 -1.48
CA VAL A 14 -0.82 7.40 -2.43
C VAL A 14 -2.27 6.95 -2.17
N GLY A 15 -3.18 7.92 -2.11
CA GLY A 15 -4.61 7.66 -1.99
C GLY A 15 -5.21 7.28 -3.34
N ILE A 16 -5.99 6.20 -3.35
CA ILE A 16 -6.69 5.67 -4.54
C ILE A 16 -8.16 5.37 -4.22
N THR A 17 -8.66 5.93 -3.12
CA THR A 17 -10.02 5.72 -2.62
C THR A 17 -11.06 6.10 -3.67
N ARG A 18 -12.02 5.19 -3.87
CA ARG A 18 -13.13 5.30 -4.81
C ARG A 18 -14.34 4.55 -4.25
N ALA A 19 -15.50 4.68 -4.88
CA ALA A 19 -16.77 4.13 -4.35
C ALA A 19 -16.82 2.60 -4.18
N THR A 20 -15.89 1.87 -4.80
CA THR A 20 -15.73 0.41 -4.71
C THR A 20 -14.63 -0.01 -3.72
N SER A 21 -13.95 0.95 -3.10
CA SER A 21 -12.93 0.70 -2.08
C SER A 21 -13.55 0.07 -0.83
N PRO A 22 -12.75 -0.64 -0.02
CA PRO A 22 -13.26 -1.35 1.14
C PRO A 22 -13.73 -0.40 2.24
N LEU A 23 -14.61 -0.92 3.09
CA LEU A 23 -15.07 -0.21 4.27
C LEU A 23 -13.90 0.03 5.24
N THR A 24 -13.81 1.26 5.71
CA THR A 24 -12.78 1.68 6.67
C THR A 24 -12.86 0.87 7.96
N THR A 25 -14.07 0.52 8.41
CA THR A 25 -14.28 -0.32 9.59
C THR A 25 -13.65 -1.69 9.44
N ASP A 26 -13.79 -2.31 8.27
CA ASP A 26 -13.24 -3.62 7.98
C ASP A 26 -11.70 -3.56 7.92
N CYS A 27 -11.15 -2.48 7.35
CA CYS A 27 -9.71 -2.26 7.33
C CYS A 27 -9.12 -2.04 8.73
N LEU A 28 -9.82 -1.35 9.62
CA LEU A 28 -9.37 -1.19 11.01
C LEU A 28 -9.38 -2.53 11.76
N LEU A 29 -10.38 -3.38 11.53
CA LEU A 29 -10.41 -4.74 12.10
C LEU A 29 -9.26 -5.60 11.55
N LEU A 30 -8.98 -5.55 10.24
CA LEU A 30 -7.80 -6.18 9.65
C LEU A 30 -6.51 -5.72 10.34
N ALA A 31 -6.35 -4.42 10.58
CA ALA A 31 -5.19 -3.86 11.25
C ALA A 31 -5.06 -4.32 12.72
N ASP A 32 -6.18 -4.48 13.42
CA ASP A 32 -6.18 -4.98 14.80
C ASP A 32 -5.80 -6.46 14.87
N GLU A 33 -6.33 -7.28 13.96
CA GLU A 33 -5.94 -8.68 13.80
C GLU A 33 -4.45 -8.82 13.47
N ALA A 34 -3.97 -8.02 12.52
CA ALA A 34 -2.57 -7.97 12.11
C ALA A 34 -1.63 -7.64 13.29
N ALA A 35 -1.96 -6.62 14.06
CA ALA A 35 -1.20 -6.21 15.23
C ALA A 35 -1.22 -7.25 16.36
N LYS A 36 -2.32 -8.00 16.49
CA LYS A 36 -2.47 -9.05 17.50
C LYS A 36 -1.69 -10.31 17.14
N GLU A 37 -1.72 -10.71 15.87
CA GLU A 37 -1.03 -11.91 15.39
C GLU A 37 0.48 -11.78 15.42
N ARG A 38 1.01 -10.60 15.07
CA ARG A 38 2.45 -10.31 15.05
C ARG A 38 3.26 -11.31 14.21
N TYR A 39 2.65 -11.83 13.15
CA TYR A 39 3.30 -12.73 12.21
C TYR A 39 3.98 -11.96 11.08
N VAL A 40 5.07 -12.53 10.55
CA VAL A 40 5.62 -12.12 9.26
C VAL A 40 4.89 -12.88 8.17
N TRP A 41 4.28 -12.15 7.24
CA TRP A 41 3.70 -12.72 6.03
C TRP A 41 4.67 -12.64 4.89
N TYR A 42 4.58 -13.62 4.00
CA TYR A 42 5.43 -13.69 2.83
C TYR A 42 4.69 -14.23 1.62
N VAL A 43 5.10 -13.75 0.45
CA VAL A 43 4.66 -14.26 -0.85
C VAL A 43 5.85 -14.41 -1.79
N ARG A 44 5.75 -15.38 -2.69
CA ARG A 44 6.80 -15.74 -3.64
C ARG A 44 6.18 -16.21 -4.94
N GLY A 45 7.01 -16.38 -5.97
CA GLY A 45 6.57 -16.91 -7.26
C GLY A 45 5.97 -15.87 -8.19
N PHE A 46 6.25 -14.59 -7.97
CA PHE A 46 5.91 -13.54 -8.93
C PHE A 46 6.64 -13.76 -10.26
N THR A 47 5.88 -13.70 -11.35
CA THR A 47 6.39 -13.72 -12.73
C THR A 47 6.43 -12.33 -13.36
N ASP A 48 5.82 -11.35 -12.69
CA ASP A 48 5.72 -9.96 -13.09
C ASP A 48 5.63 -9.06 -11.85
N ASN A 49 5.75 -7.74 -12.02
CA ASN A 49 5.68 -6.75 -10.95
C ASN A 49 4.33 -6.01 -10.89
N THR A 50 3.28 -6.57 -11.48
CA THR A 50 1.92 -5.98 -11.50
C THR A 50 0.92 -6.85 -10.76
N THR A 51 1.06 -8.17 -10.77
CA THR A 51 0.23 -9.09 -10.02
C THR A 51 0.41 -8.84 -8.53
N ILE A 52 -0.64 -8.41 -7.85
CA ILE A 52 -0.65 -8.26 -6.40
C ILE A 52 -1.23 -9.53 -5.76
N LEU A 53 -0.58 -10.02 -4.72
CA LEU A 53 -1.06 -11.17 -3.96
C LEU A 53 -1.60 -10.71 -2.62
N GLY A 54 -2.88 -11.00 -2.37
CA GLY A 54 -3.53 -10.76 -1.08
C GLY A 54 -2.90 -11.62 0.01
N ILE A 55 -2.49 -11.00 1.11
CA ILE A 55 -1.89 -11.69 2.27
C ILE A 55 -2.82 -11.67 3.49
N ARG A 56 -3.72 -10.69 3.56
CA ARG A 56 -4.72 -10.56 4.60
C ARG A 56 -6.02 -9.98 4.08
N THR A 57 -7.12 -10.45 4.68
CA THR A 57 -8.47 -10.04 4.34
C THR A 57 -9.32 -10.03 5.60
N HIS A 58 -10.13 -8.98 5.75
CA HIS A 58 -11.21 -8.92 6.74
C HIS A 58 -12.39 -8.22 6.08
N GLY A 59 -13.57 -8.86 6.08
CA GLY A 59 -14.76 -8.31 5.43
C GLY A 59 -14.49 -7.89 3.97
N THR A 60 -14.69 -6.61 3.68
CA THR A 60 -14.43 -6.01 2.36
C THR A 60 -12.96 -5.63 2.13
N CYS A 61 -12.15 -5.52 3.20
CA CYS A 61 -10.78 -5.02 3.14
C CYS A 61 -9.79 -6.14 2.80
N ASN A 62 -9.02 -5.94 1.74
CA ASN A 62 -7.89 -6.80 1.38
C ASN A 62 -6.60 -5.99 1.44
N PHE A 63 -5.56 -6.61 1.98
CA PHE A 63 -4.20 -6.11 1.93
C PHE A 63 -3.34 -7.08 1.15
N GLY A 64 -2.69 -6.58 0.10
CA GLY A 64 -1.82 -7.38 -0.75
C GLY A 64 -0.48 -6.71 -0.99
N ILE A 65 0.48 -7.52 -1.43
CA ILE A 65 1.84 -7.05 -1.74
C ILE A 65 2.35 -7.61 -3.07
N ARG A 66 3.33 -6.92 -3.64
CA ARG A 66 4.06 -7.32 -4.85
C ARG A 66 5.47 -6.73 -4.92
N PRO A 67 6.35 -7.28 -5.76
CA PRO A 67 7.55 -6.60 -6.19
C PRO A 67 7.22 -5.24 -6.81
N PRO A 68 7.91 -4.16 -6.42
CA PRO A 68 7.83 -2.90 -7.15
C PRO A 68 8.51 -3.02 -8.52
N TYR A 69 9.65 -3.71 -8.60
CA TYR A 69 10.50 -3.69 -9.79
C TYR A 69 10.64 -5.09 -10.42
N ALA A 70 10.50 -5.17 -11.74
CA ALA A 70 10.59 -6.42 -12.49
C ALA A 70 12.02 -6.99 -12.54
N ASP A 71 13.03 -6.12 -12.49
CA ASP A 71 14.45 -6.49 -12.45
C ASP A 71 14.87 -7.16 -11.13
N ALA A 72 14.07 -7.02 -10.07
CA ALA A 72 14.27 -7.71 -8.80
C ALA A 72 13.79 -9.17 -8.81
N LEU A 73 12.93 -9.56 -9.77
CA LEU A 73 12.35 -10.91 -9.85
C LEU A 73 13.40 -12.03 -10.02
N PRO A 74 14.45 -11.88 -10.85
CA PRO A 74 15.46 -12.93 -11.00
C PRO A 74 16.35 -13.08 -9.77
N THR A 75 16.56 -12.01 -8.99
CA THR A 75 17.53 -11.95 -7.89
C THR A 75 16.92 -12.31 -6.54
N ILE A 76 15.65 -11.96 -6.30
CA ILE A 76 14.96 -12.23 -5.04
C ILE A 76 14.35 -13.63 -5.06
N LYS A 77 15.09 -14.63 -4.56
CA LYS A 77 14.61 -16.02 -4.42
C LYS A 77 13.84 -16.29 -3.14
N THR A 78 14.06 -15.48 -2.11
CA THR A 78 13.41 -15.62 -0.79
C THR A 78 11.93 -15.23 -0.84
N GLY A 79 11.55 -14.34 -1.76
CA GLY A 79 10.22 -13.73 -1.80
C GLY A 79 10.18 -12.38 -1.10
N TRP A 80 8.97 -11.85 -0.94
CA TRP A 80 8.67 -10.56 -0.34
C TRP A 80 7.97 -10.76 1.01
N TYR A 81 8.35 -9.95 1.99
CA TYR A 81 7.98 -10.11 3.39
C TYR A 81 7.45 -8.81 3.96
N VAL A 82 6.50 -8.92 4.88
CA VAL A 82 5.93 -7.79 5.61
C VAL A 82 5.47 -8.26 6.99
N GLY A 83 5.76 -7.49 8.03
CA GLY A 83 5.38 -7.80 9.40
C GLY A 83 3.94 -7.39 9.71
N GLY A 84 3.30 -8.12 10.63
CA GLY A 84 1.93 -7.83 11.05
C GLY A 84 1.77 -6.43 11.68
N VAL A 85 2.76 -5.94 12.41
CA VAL A 85 2.73 -4.57 12.94
C VAL A 85 2.93 -3.54 11.82
N ASP A 86 3.76 -3.84 10.81
CA ASP A 86 3.94 -2.98 9.63
C ASP A 86 2.62 -2.81 8.86
N VAL A 87 1.89 -3.91 8.60
CA VAL A 87 0.55 -3.83 7.97
C VAL A 87 -0.41 -3.03 8.82
N ALA A 88 -0.43 -3.29 10.13
CA ALA A 88 -1.34 -2.59 11.02
C ALA A 88 -1.09 -1.08 11.04
N GLU A 89 0.18 -0.64 11.04
CA GLU A 89 0.55 0.78 10.98
C GLU A 89 0.18 1.41 9.63
N VAL A 90 0.49 0.72 8.54
CA VAL A 90 0.18 1.20 7.18
C VAL A 90 -1.31 1.32 6.95
N VAL A 91 -2.10 0.31 7.35
CA VAL A 91 -3.55 0.33 7.18
C VAL A 91 -4.19 1.44 8.02
N ARG A 92 -3.80 1.59 9.29
CA ARG A 92 -4.30 2.69 10.14
C ARG A 92 -3.92 4.07 9.59
N THR A 93 -2.70 4.20 9.04
CA THR A 93 -2.25 5.44 8.41
C THR A 93 -3.06 5.76 7.16
N ALA A 94 -3.27 4.76 6.28
CA ALA A 94 -4.06 4.91 5.08
C ALA A 94 -5.52 5.28 5.39
N VAL A 95 -6.12 4.64 6.39
CA VAL A 95 -7.47 4.98 6.88
C VAL A 95 -7.52 6.41 7.39
N ARG A 96 -6.54 6.85 8.18
CA ARG A 96 -6.50 8.22 8.70
C ARG A 96 -6.42 9.26 7.57
N ASP A 97 -5.61 8.99 6.54
CA ASP A 97 -5.24 9.99 5.55
C ASP A 97 -6.09 9.96 4.27
N TYR A 98 -6.69 8.81 3.95
CA TYR A 98 -7.39 8.58 2.67
C TYR A 98 -8.83 8.04 2.83
N ASN A 99 -9.39 8.08 4.04
CA ASN A 99 -10.81 7.78 4.22
C ASN A 99 -11.67 8.82 3.52
N VAL A 100 -12.49 8.36 2.58
CA VAL A 100 -13.52 9.17 1.92
C VAL A 100 -14.86 8.45 2.10
N SER A 101 -15.80 9.12 2.76
CA SER A 101 -17.16 8.61 2.97
C SER A 101 -17.23 7.20 3.58
N GLY A 102 -16.30 6.86 4.48
CA GLY A 102 -16.26 5.57 5.15
C GLY A 102 -15.54 4.47 4.37
N GLN A 103 -14.94 4.78 3.22
CA GLN A 103 -14.16 3.83 2.42
C GLN A 103 -12.69 4.27 2.34
N THR A 104 -11.78 3.32 2.18
CA THR A 104 -10.34 3.61 2.08
C THR A 104 -9.67 2.73 1.04
N GLY A 105 -9.05 3.35 0.04
CA GLY A 105 -8.12 2.70 -0.87
C GLY A 105 -6.78 3.43 -0.84
N ALA A 106 -5.69 2.69 -0.70
CA ALA A 106 -4.34 3.27 -0.71
C ALA A 106 -3.32 2.29 -1.29
N SER A 107 -2.23 2.81 -1.82
CA SER A 107 -1.06 2.05 -2.23
C SER A 107 0.20 2.71 -1.69
N GLY A 108 1.27 1.96 -1.55
CA GLY A 108 2.53 2.48 -1.03
C GLY A 108 3.69 1.52 -1.27
N MET A 109 4.88 1.99 -0.93
CA MET A 109 6.09 1.18 -0.97
C MET A 109 6.81 1.27 0.37
N MET A 110 7.47 0.19 0.77
CA MET A 110 8.26 0.09 1.99
C MET A 110 9.54 -0.72 1.72
N HIS A 111 10.59 -0.42 2.48
CA HIS A 111 11.83 -1.21 2.49
C HIS A 111 11.76 -2.22 3.63
N CYS A 112 11.78 -3.51 3.32
CA CYS A 112 11.61 -4.59 4.30
C CYS A 112 12.85 -5.47 4.38
N TRP A 113 13.09 -6.03 5.57
CA TRP A 113 14.13 -7.02 5.81
C TRP A 113 13.60 -8.43 5.51
N ALA A 114 14.17 -9.09 4.50
CA ALA A 114 13.89 -10.50 4.24
C ALA A 114 14.68 -11.40 5.22
N ASN A 115 15.91 -11.00 5.54
CA ASN A 115 16.72 -11.56 6.62
C ASN A 115 17.72 -10.49 7.10
N ARG A 116 18.60 -10.81 8.05
CA ARG A 116 19.60 -9.86 8.59
C ARG A 116 20.57 -9.26 7.56
N ALA A 117 20.72 -9.89 6.39
CA ALA A 117 21.66 -9.48 5.35
C ALA A 117 20.95 -8.99 4.06
N ASN A 118 19.66 -9.28 3.90
CA ASN A 118 18.93 -9.03 2.66
C ASN A 118 17.71 -8.14 2.91
N HIS A 119 17.60 -7.12 2.06
CA HIS A 119 16.46 -6.22 2.01
C HIS A 119 15.68 -6.43 0.72
N VAL A 120 14.38 -6.19 0.79
CA VAL A 120 13.47 -6.23 -0.36
C VAL A 120 12.57 -5.01 -0.31
N ASP A 121 12.35 -4.41 -1.47
CA ASP A 121 11.35 -3.37 -1.61
C ASP A 121 10.00 -4.05 -1.85
N VAL A 122 8.99 -3.63 -1.11
CA VAL A 122 7.64 -4.18 -1.16
C VAL A 122 6.69 -3.06 -1.56
N GLN A 123 5.96 -3.27 -2.64
CA GLN A 123 4.79 -2.45 -2.94
C GLN A 123 3.55 -3.13 -2.36
N TRP A 124 2.69 -2.36 -1.71
CA TRP A 124 1.47 -2.83 -1.09
C TRP A 124 0.26 -2.03 -1.56
N ALA A 125 -0.93 -2.63 -1.46
CA ALA A 125 -2.19 -1.93 -1.67
C ALA A 125 -3.29 -2.42 -0.73
N ILE A 126 -4.20 -1.50 -0.39
CA ILE A 126 -5.49 -1.73 0.25
C ILE A 126 -6.56 -1.64 -0.82
N TYR A 127 -7.31 -2.71 -1.01
CA TYR A 127 -8.28 -2.83 -2.10
C TYR A 127 -9.52 -3.64 -1.71
N GLY A 128 -10.61 -3.37 -2.40
CA GLY A 128 -11.91 -4.00 -2.19
C GLY A 128 -12.03 -5.35 -2.89
N SER A 129 -13.08 -6.09 -2.56
CA SER A 129 -13.41 -7.33 -3.26
C SER A 129 -13.61 -7.07 -4.76
N GLY A 130 -12.88 -7.80 -5.60
CA GLY A 130 -12.90 -7.65 -7.06
C GLY A 130 -11.95 -6.59 -7.62
N GLU A 131 -11.26 -5.81 -6.79
CA GLU A 131 -10.34 -4.76 -7.24
C GLU A 131 -8.88 -5.24 -7.38
N GLN A 132 -8.59 -6.51 -7.10
CA GLN A 132 -7.22 -7.03 -7.01
C GLN A 132 -6.40 -6.81 -8.29
N GLY A 133 -7.00 -7.03 -9.47
CA GLY A 133 -6.30 -6.83 -10.73
C GLY A 133 -5.84 -5.39 -10.92
N GLU A 134 -6.68 -4.42 -10.57
CA GLU A 134 -6.39 -2.99 -10.67
C GLU A 134 -5.42 -2.54 -9.57
N ALA A 135 -5.54 -3.11 -8.37
CA ALA A 135 -4.65 -2.86 -7.24
C ALA A 135 -3.17 -3.08 -7.58
N GLY A 136 -2.91 -4.02 -8.48
CA GLY A 136 -1.61 -4.27 -9.07
C GLY A 136 -0.97 -3.09 -9.81
N TYR A 137 -1.78 -2.22 -10.41
CA TYR A 137 -1.30 -1.12 -11.26
C TYR A 137 -1.17 0.21 -10.53
N PHE A 138 -1.63 0.32 -9.28
CA PHE A 138 -1.52 1.56 -8.51
C PHE A 138 -0.10 1.80 -8.05
N TRP A 139 0.69 2.48 -8.89
CA TRP A 139 2.07 2.79 -8.62
C TRP A 139 2.22 3.75 -7.42
N ALA A 140 3.02 3.33 -6.45
CA ALA A 140 3.36 4.15 -5.31
C ALA A 140 4.61 5.01 -5.59
N PRO A 141 4.69 6.24 -5.04
CA PRO A 141 5.93 7.00 -5.09
C PRO A 141 7.06 6.24 -4.35
N PRO A 142 8.33 6.50 -4.68
CA PRO A 142 9.45 5.90 -3.95
C PRO A 142 9.41 6.30 -2.47
N VAL A 143 10.00 5.47 -1.60
CA VAL A 143 10.11 5.78 -0.17
C VAL A 143 10.97 7.03 0.00
N PRO A 144 10.52 8.06 0.75
CA PRO A 144 11.32 9.26 0.99
C PRO A 144 12.65 8.92 1.67
N VAL A 145 13.76 9.37 1.06
CA VAL A 145 15.16 9.18 1.51
C VAL A 145 15.49 9.73 2.91
N LYS A 146 14.56 10.41 3.58
CA LYS A 146 14.73 10.95 4.95
C LYS A 146 14.18 10.07 6.07
N SER A 147 13.72 8.85 5.79
CA SER A 147 13.28 7.91 6.83
C SER A 147 14.44 7.06 7.37
N GLY A 148 15.44 7.74 7.91
CA GLY A 148 16.50 7.08 8.69
C GLY A 148 15.90 6.42 9.94
N ALA A 149 16.24 5.15 10.13
CA ALA A 149 15.98 4.34 11.32
C ALA A 149 14.50 4.21 11.72
N ALA A 150 13.96 3.02 11.45
CA ALA A 150 12.79 2.43 12.08
C ALA A 150 12.52 3.00 13.49
N GLY A 151 11.58 3.95 13.58
CA GLY A 151 11.29 4.74 14.77
C GLY A 151 10.29 5.84 14.44
N ARG A 152 9.18 5.85 15.18
CA ARG A 152 8.07 6.82 15.16
C ARG A 152 8.40 8.21 14.56
N GLY A 153 7.57 8.62 13.60
CA GLY A 153 7.24 10.02 13.38
C GLY A 153 7.88 10.64 12.15
N GLY A 154 7.10 10.75 11.07
CA GLY A 154 7.49 11.51 9.89
C GLY A 154 6.49 11.37 8.75
N VAL A 155 5.22 11.69 9.02
CA VAL A 155 4.19 11.78 7.99
C VAL A 155 4.57 12.90 7.03
N VAL A 156 4.86 12.56 5.77
CA VAL A 156 4.83 13.54 4.68
C VAL A 156 3.72 13.10 3.74
N SER A 157 2.50 13.52 4.08
CA SER A 157 1.39 13.54 3.13
C SER A 157 1.71 14.61 2.09
N THR A 158 2.23 14.21 0.92
CA THR A 158 2.17 15.07 -0.26
C THR A 158 0.75 14.97 -0.80
N GLY A 159 -0.15 15.76 -0.22
CA GLY A 159 -1.46 16.02 -0.81
C GLY A 159 -1.25 16.68 -2.17
N VAL A 160 -1.28 15.89 -3.24
CA VAL A 160 -1.41 16.43 -4.60
C VAL A 160 -2.87 16.77 -4.80
N ASN A 161 -3.25 17.94 -4.31
CA ASN A 161 -4.52 18.58 -4.61
C ASN A 161 -4.29 19.47 -5.84
N THR A 162 -4.30 18.88 -7.03
CA THR A 162 -4.31 19.65 -8.29
C THR A 162 -5.51 19.23 -9.10
N GLY A 163 -6.46 20.16 -9.17
CA GLY A 163 -7.78 19.99 -9.75
C GLY A 163 -7.74 19.53 -11.21
N VAL A 164 -8.46 18.44 -11.46
CA VAL A 164 -8.90 18.04 -12.79
C VAL A 164 -10.41 18.26 -12.87
N VAL A 165 -10.86 19.51 -12.67
CA VAL A 165 -12.26 19.88 -12.91
C VAL A 165 -12.38 21.32 -13.46
N VAL A 166 -11.50 21.75 -14.37
CA VAL A 166 -11.76 22.99 -15.15
C VAL A 166 -11.21 22.89 -16.59
N PHE A 167 -11.33 21.73 -17.24
CA PHE A 167 -10.96 21.61 -18.67
C PHE A 167 -12.11 21.19 -19.60
N TRP A 168 -13.29 20.90 -19.06
CA TRP A 168 -14.45 20.48 -19.87
C TRP A 168 -15.46 21.59 -20.17
N LEU A 169 -15.34 22.78 -19.56
CA LEU A 169 -16.29 23.89 -19.80
C LEU A 169 -15.85 24.91 -20.86
N LEU A 170 -14.58 24.89 -21.30
CA LEU A 170 -14.10 25.82 -22.34
C LEU A 170 -14.18 25.24 -23.77
N LEU A 171 -14.34 23.93 -23.91
CA LEU A 171 -14.50 23.30 -25.24
C LEU A 171 -15.93 23.42 -25.80
N PHE A 172 -16.94 23.67 -24.96
CA PHE A 172 -18.32 23.84 -25.44
C PHE A 172 -18.65 25.25 -25.96
N TRP A 173 -17.85 26.28 -25.63
CA TRP A 173 -18.11 27.63 -26.12
C TRP A 173 -17.55 27.88 -27.53
N TYR A 174 -16.58 27.06 -27.98
CA TYR A 174 -15.94 27.21 -29.29
C TYR A 174 -16.60 26.43 -30.43
N ILE A 175 -17.63 25.63 -30.14
CA ILE A 175 -18.32 24.79 -31.16
C ILE A 175 -19.70 25.39 -31.55
N VAL A 176 -20.18 26.43 -30.88
CA VAL A 176 -21.55 26.97 -31.07
C VAL A 176 -21.58 28.46 -31.43
N ASN A 177 -20.50 29.04 -31.95
CA ASN A 177 -20.55 30.34 -32.65
C ASN A 177 -19.71 30.31 -33.92
#